data_AF-A0A7J7JD07-F1
#
_entry.id   AF-A0A7J7JD07-F1
#
_cell.length_a   1.000
_cell.length_b   1.000
_cell.length_c   1.000
_cell.angle_alpha   90.00
_cell.angle_beta   90.00
_cell.angle_gamma   90.00
#
_symmetry.space_group_name_H-M   'P 1'
#
loop_
_entity.id
_entity.type
_entity.pdbx_description
1 polymer ?
#
loop_
_entity_poly.entity_id
_entity_poly.type
_entity_poly.pdbx_seq_one_letter_code
_entity_poly.pdbx_strand_id
1 'polypeptide(L)'
;MYFIEEECDCGQPEYCLSNCCDPTTCKLYSNATCATGSCCDLETCTVRPISYPCRPVQNSQCDLPETCDGDSEWCPVDTYKRDGTECTNIEQGYCYEGKCNTHSSQCQLIWGVENGAKKSDDLCYKDSNNLIKVSSDWRACYDQATISIRHITTGC
;
A
#
# COMPACT_ATOMS: atom_id res chain seq x y z
N MET A 1 -7.22 9.75 41.56
CA MET A 1 -6.28 9.15 40.60
C MET A 1 -6.43 9.98 39.34
N TYR A 2 -5.53 10.94 39.12
CA TYR A 2 -5.56 11.81 37.96
C TYR A 2 -4.76 11.12 36.86
N PHE A 3 -5.42 10.73 35.77
CA PHE A 3 -4.73 10.43 34.52
C PHE A 3 -4.26 11.78 33.97
N ILE A 4 -2.95 11.96 33.85
CA ILE A 4 -2.40 12.99 32.99
C ILE A 4 -2.58 12.41 31.58
N GLU A 5 -3.46 13.00 30.77
CA GLU A 5 -3.52 12.63 29.36
C GLU A 5 -2.21 13.05 28.70
N GLU A 6 -1.55 12.10 28.05
CA GLU A 6 -0.38 12.36 27.19
C GLU A 6 -0.84 13.15 25.96
N GLU A 7 -0.08 14.16 25.58
CA GLU A 7 -0.34 14.94 24.36
C GLU A 7 0.55 14.50 23.20
N CYS A 8 1.66 13.85 23.52
CA CYS A 8 2.60 13.32 22.54
C CYS A 8 3.43 12.20 23.17
N ASP A 9 3.97 11.33 22.32
CA ASP A 9 4.91 10.29 22.70
C ASP A 9 5.96 10.14 21.59
N CYS A 10 7.23 10.28 21.96
CA CYS A 10 8.39 10.05 21.08
C CYS A 10 9.25 8.88 21.56
N GLY A 11 8.74 8.08 22.50
CA GLY A 11 9.44 6.98 23.14
C GLY A 11 10.33 7.42 24.31
N GLN A 12 11.32 6.60 24.62
CA GLN A 12 12.22 6.83 25.75
C GLN A 12 13.09 8.09 25.57
N PRO A 13 13.41 8.83 26.65
CA PRO A 13 14.21 10.05 26.58
C PRO A 13 15.55 9.91 25.86
N GLU A 14 16.19 8.75 25.97
CA GLU A 14 17.49 8.49 25.33
C GLU A 14 17.43 8.41 23.80
N TYR A 15 16.24 8.13 23.24
CA TYR A 15 16.02 7.92 21.81
C TYR A 15 15.05 8.94 21.18
N CYS A 16 14.45 9.82 21.99
CA CYS A 16 13.56 10.86 21.49
C CYS A 16 14.36 11.96 20.77
N LEU A 17 14.17 12.05 19.45
CA LEU A 17 14.75 13.09 18.60
C LEU A 17 13.75 14.21 18.26
N SER A 18 12.55 14.19 18.87
CA SER A 18 11.51 15.18 18.59
C SER A 18 11.85 16.52 19.24
N ASN A 19 11.76 17.60 18.46
CA ASN A 19 11.86 18.97 18.98
C ASN A 19 10.50 19.50 19.49
N CYS A 20 9.45 18.68 19.43
CA CYS A 20 8.07 19.10 19.67
C CYS A 20 7.47 18.45 20.92
N CYS A 21 8.04 17.34 21.38
CA CYS A 21 7.56 16.55 22.52
C CYS A 21 8.62 16.48 23.63
N ASP A 22 8.20 16.69 24.88
CA ASP A 22 9.02 16.38 26.05
C ASP A 22 8.89 14.89 26.40
N PRO A 23 9.96 14.08 26.25
CA PRO A 23 9.90 12.65 26.49
C PRO A 23 9.76 12.26 27.97
N THR A 24 9.91 13.21 28.91
CA THR A 24 9.77 12.95 30.35
C THR A 24 8.34 13.17 30.82
N THR A 25 7.66 14.16 30.25
CA THR A 25 6.31 14.57 30.67
C THR A 25 5.22 14.12 29.70
N CYS A 26 5.58 13.65 28.50
CA CYS A 26 4.65 13.29 27.42
C CYS A 26 3.72 14.46 27.05
N LYS A 27 4.28 15.68 27.09
CA LYS A 27 3.60 16.94 26.81
C LYS A 27 4.28 17.66 25.65
N LEU A 28 3.48 18.43 24.91
CA LEU A 28 4.01 19.30 23.87
C LEU A 28 4.85 20.41 24.50
N TYR A 29 5.93 20.83 23.82
CA TYR A 29 6.62 22.06 24.19
C TYR A 29 5.71 23.28 23.97
N SER A 30 5.96 24.38 24.68
CA SER A 30 5.06 25.55 24.75
C SER A 30 4.68 26.22 23.42
N ASN A 31 5.43 25.97 22.34
CA ASN A 31 5.22 26.51 21.00
C ASN A 31 4.79 25.44 19.98
N ALA A 32 4.57 24.20 20.41
CA ALA A 32 4.14 23.12 19.55
C ALA A 32 2.61 22.98 19.59
N THR A 33 2.00 22.75 18.43
CA THR A 33 0.58 22.37 18.30
C THR A 33 0.40 20.90 17.91
N CYS A 34 1.50 20.24 17.53
CA CYS A 34 1.57 18.84 17.15
C CYS A 34 3.00 18.33 17.40
N ALA A 35 3.17 17.01 17.48
CA ALA A 35 4.50 16.40 17.59
C ALA A 35 4.66 15.09 16.82
N THR A 36 3.60 14.61 16.17
CA THR A 36 3.58 13.36 15.43
C THR A 36 2.61 13.46 14.26
N GLY A 37 2.49 12.39 13.47
CA GLY A 37 1.61 12.34 12.30
C GLY A 37 2.20 13.04 11.07
N SER A 38 1.75 12.60 9.90
CA SER A 38 2.23 13.08 8.60
C SER A 38 1.79 14.51 8.26
N CYS A 39 0.78 15.03 8.94
CA CYS A 39 0.34 16.42 8.83
C CYS A 39 0.95 17.32 9.90
N CYS A 40 1.91 16.86 10.70
CA CYS A 40 2.74 17.74 11.52
C CYS A 40 4.03 18.09 10.79
N ASP A 41 4.38 19.37 10.78
CA ASP A 41 5.72 19.80 10.43
C ASP A 41 6.61 19.69 11.67
N LEU A 42 7.48 18.66 11.71
CA LEU A 42 8.33 18.37 12.87
C LEU A 42 9.50 19.36 13.05
N GLU A 43 9.72 20.27 12.09
CA GLU A 43 10.70 21.34 12.24
C GLU A 43 10.09 22.55 12.95
N THR A 44 8.86 22.92 12.61
CA THR A 44 8.15 24.05 13.22
C THR A 44 7.21 23.65 14.35
N CYS A 45 6.95 22.36 14.51
CA CYS A 45 6.00 21.78 15.46
C CYS A 45 4.56 22.27 15.27
N THR A 46 4.17 22.56 14.03
CA THR A 46 2.85 23.09 13.66
C THR A 46 2.17 22.23 12.62
N VAL A 47 0.84 22.19 12.64
CA VAL A 47 0.05 21.47 11.64
C VAL A 47 0.32 22.05 10.24
N ARG A 48 0.48 21.15 9.27
CA ARG A 48 0.70 21.48 7.86
C ARG A 48 -0.57 22.12 7.27
N PRO A 49 -0.42 23.06 6.31
CA PRO A 49 -1.58 23.78 5.78
C PRO A 49 -2.56 22.85 5.04
N ILE A 50 -3.80 23.32 4.91
CA ILE A 50 -4.82 22.65 4.12
C ILE A 50 -4.31 22.31 2.71
N SER A 51 -4.73 21.16 2.18
CA SER A 51 -4.31 20.66 0.86
C SER A 51 -2.85 20.20 0.75
N TYR A 52 -2.08 20.18 1.85
CA TYR A 52 -0.75 19.55 1.85
C TYR A 52 -0.88 18.03 1.69
N PRO A 53 -0.20 17.39 0.74
CA PRO A 53 -0.29 15.93 0.54
C PRO A 53 0.38 15.18 1.69
N CYS A 54 -0.36 14.33 2.40
CA CYS A 54 0.15 13.61 3.57
C CYS A 54 0.47 12.13 3.31
N ARG A 55 -0.01 11.56 2.19
CA ARG A 55 0.28 10.20 1.76
C ARG A 55 0.55 10.16 0.25
N PRO A 56 1.55 9.39 -0.22
CA PRO A 56 1.74 9.17 -1.64
C PRO A 56 0.65 8.27 -2.22
N VAL A 57 0.17 8.64 -3.42
CA VAL A 57 -0.76 7.80 -4.19
C VAL A 57 -0.01 6.59 -4.74
N GLN A 58 -0.42 5.38 -4.35
CA GLN A 58 0.21 4.12 -4.75
C GLN A 58 -0.14 3.73 -6.18
N ASN A 59 -1.41 3.91 -6.58
CA ASN A 59 -1.89 3.60 -7.91
C ASN A 59 -2.96 4.61 -8.33
N SER A 60 -2.67 5.54 -9.23
CA SER A 60 -3.62 6.60 -9.63
C SER A 60 -4.92 6.11 -10.28
N GLN A 61 -4.99 4.84 -10.68
CA GLN A 61 -6.21 4.25 -11.24
C GLN A 61 -7.19 3.80 -10.15
N CYS A 62 -6.72 3.50 -8.93
CA CYS A 62 -7.57 3.00 -7.83
C CYS A 62 -7.44 3.80 -6.53
N ASP A 63 -6.31 4.44 -6.29
CA ASP A 63 -5.96 5.13 -5.06
C ASP A 63 -6.24 6.63 -5.17
N LEU A 64 -6.81 7.24 -4.13
CA LEU A 64 -7.13 8.67 -4.11
C LEU A 64 -6.08 9.44 -3.28
N PRO A 65 -5.83 10.72 -3.57
CA PRO A 65 -4.92 11.51 -2.76
C PRO A 65 -5.60 12.01 -1.48
N GLU A 66 -4.98 11.78 -0.33
CA GLU A 66 -5.33 12.45 0.92
C GLU A 66 -4.46 13.68 1.15
N THR A 67 -5.12 14.72 1.66
CA THR A 67 -4.47 15.98 2.02
C THR A 67 -4.82 16.37 3.44
N CYS A 68 -3.90 17.08 4.10
CA CYS A 68 -4.13 17.66 5.41
C CYS A 68 -5.31 18.64 5.35
N ASP A 69 -6.13 18.63 6.40
CA ASP A 69 -7.24 19.56 6.60
C ASP A 69 -6.78 20.94 7.09
N GLY A 70 -5.59 21.01 7.68
CA GLY A 70 -5.02 22.23 8.27
C GLY A 70 -5.25 22.36 9.77
N ASP A 71 -6.01 21.44 10.37
CA ASP A 71 -6.43 21.49 11.77
C ASP A 71 -5.93 20.27 12.57
N SER A 72 -5.69 19.14 11.90
CA SER A 72 -5.23 17.88 12.50
C SER A 72 -3.79 17.54 12.11
N GLU A 73 -3.02 16.99 13.06
CA GLU A 73 -1.67 16.46 12.81
C GLU A 73 -1.67 15.11 12.05
N TRP A 74 -2.85 14.46 11.99
CA TRP A 74 -3.05 13.18 11.33
C TRP A 74 -3.58 13.37 9.92
N CYS A 75 -3.05 12.58 8.98
CA CYS A 75 -3.66 12.47 7.65
C CYS A 75 -5.09 11.92 7.81
N PRO A 76 -6.05 12.39 7.00
CA PRO A 76 -7.35 11.75 6.91
C PRO A 76 -7.23 10.26 6.62
N VAL A 77 -8.31 9.52 6.92
CA VAL A 77 -8.40 8.09 6.62
C VAL A 77 -8.10 7.85 5.13
N ASP A 78 -7.30 6.83 4.84
CA ASP A 78 -6.96 6.42 3.48
C ASP A 78 -8.24 6.07 2.69
N THR A 79 -8.41 6.74 1.55
CA THR A 79 -9.56 6.56 0.67
C THR A 79 -9.12 6.11 -0.72
N TYR A 80 -9.98 5.30 -1.34
CA TYR A 80 -9.73 4.77 -2.67
C TYR A 80 -11.02 4.73 -3.47
N LYS A 81 -10.88 4.59 -4.80
CA LYS A 81 -12.02 4.36 -5.69
C LYS A 81 -12.72 3.07 -5.28
N ARG A 82 -14.04 3.08 -5.38
CA ARG A 82 -14.91 1.96 -5.01
C ARG A 82 -14.39 0.63 -5.56
N ASP A 83 -14.41 -0.40 -4.72
CA ASP A 83 -14.10 -1.76 -5.14
C ASP A 83 -14.96 -2.20 -6.34
N GLY A 84 -14.34 -2.91 -7.27
CA GLY A 84 -14.97 -3.31 -8.53
C GLY A 84 -14.92 -2.23 -9.63
N THR A 85 -14.33 -1.06 -9.38
CA THR A 85 -14.06 -0.08 -10.44
C THR A 85 -13.03 -0.66 -11.41
N GLU A 86 -13.31 -0.65 -12.72
CA GLU A 86 -12.33 -1.04 -13.73
C GLU A 86 -11.11 -0.12 -13.69
N CYS A 87 -9.92 -0.70 -13.57
CA CYS A 87 -8.69 0.07 -13.39
C CYS A 87 -7.80 0.08 -14.63
N THR A 88 -7.90 -0.90 -15.53
CA THR A 88 -7.07 -0.97 -16.74
C THR A 88 -7.91 -1.40 -17.96
N ASN A 89 -7.48 -0.97 -19.15
CA ASN A 89 -8.07 -1.36 -20.43
C ASN A 89 -7.23 -2.43 -21.15
N ILE A 90 -6.15 -2.91 -20.54
CA ILE A 90 -5.20 -3.86 -21.15
C ILE A 90 -5.65 -5.31 -20.92
N GLU A 91 -6.13 -5.60 -19.72
CA GLU A 91 -6.68 -6.90 -19.31
C GLU A 91 -7.84 -6.66 -18.32
N GLN A 92 -8.57 -7.70 -17.94
CA GLN A 92 -9.57 -7.59 -16.87
C GLN A 92 -8.88 -7.25 -15.55
N GLY A 93 -9.23 -6.08 -15.00
CA GLY A 93 -8.64 -5.55 -13.79
C GLY A 93 -9.60 -4.67 -13.03
N TYR A 94 -9.73 -4.92 -11.73
CA TYR A 94 -10.64 -4.20 -10.86
C TYR A 94 -9.93 -3.65 -9.62
N CYS A 95 -10.32 -2.46 -9.19
CA CYS A 95 -9.89 -1.91 -7.92
C CYS A 95 -10.39 -2.77 -6.76
N TYR A 96 -9.51 -3.06 -5.82
CA TYR A 96 -9.85 -3.60 -4.52
C TYR A 96 -8.81 -3.10 -3.51
N GLU A 97 -9.26 -2.46 -2.43
CA GLU A 97 -8.40 -1.86 -1.39
C GLU A 97 -7.29 -0.95 -1.97
N GLY A 98 -7.68 -0.02 -2.85
CA GLY A 98 -6.76 0.96 -3.46
C GLY A 98 -5.78 0.39 -4.51
N LYS A 99 -5.82 -0.92 -4.79
CA LYS A 99 -4.92 -1.58 -5.75
C LYS A 99 -5.68 -2.05 -6.98
N CYS A 100 -5.05 -1.93 -8.15
CA CYS A 100 -5.55 -2.52 -9.39
C CYS A 100 -5.20 -4.01 -9.41
N ASN A 101 -6.20 -4.86 -9.20
CA ASN A 101 -6.01 -6.31 -9.15
C ASN A 101 -6.29 -6.91 -10.53
N THR A 102 -5.26 -7.52 -11.10
CA THR A 102 -5.35 -8.27 -12.35
C THR A 102 -4.77 -9.66 -12.14
N HIS A 103 -5.08 -10.60 -13.03
CA HIS A 103 -4.46 -11.93 -12.95
C HIS A 103 -2.93 -11.84 -13.09
N SER A 104 -2.43 -10.95 -13.96
CA SER A 104 -0.99 -10.76 -14.13
C SER A 104 -0.34 -10.18 -12.87
N SER A 105 -0.99 -9.24 -12.17
CA SER A 105 -0.44 -8.71 -10.91
C SER A 105 -0.43 -9.75 -9.79
N GLN A 106 -1.41 -10.65 -9.76
CA GLN A 106 -1.38 -11.82 -8.86
C GLN A 106 -0.22 -12.77 -9.20
N CYS A 107 0.03 -13.03 -10.49
CA CYS A 107 1.17 -13.83 -10.90
C CYS A 107 2.49 -13.20 -10.45
N GLN A 108 2.64 -11.90 -10.66
CA GLN A 108 3.84 -11.17 -10.27
C GLN A 108 4.06 -11.15 -8.76
N LEU A 109 2.99 -11.09 -7.96
CA LEU A 109 3.07 -11.13 -6.51
C LEU A 109 3.61 -12.48 -6.00
N ILE A 110 3.23 -13.59 -6.64
CA ILE A 110 3.60 -14.94 -6.19
C ILE A 110 4.96 -15.37 -6.76
N TRP A 111 5.19 -15.13 -8.06
CA TRP A 111 6.35 -15.64 -8.79
C TRP A 111 7.39 -14.57 -9.11
N GLY A 112 7.18 -13.32 -8.70
CA GLY A 112 8.12 -12.23 -8.91
C GLY A 112 7.92 -11.51 -10.24
N VAL A 113 8.01 -10.17 -10.20
CA VAL A 113 8.00 -9.31 -11.40
C VAL A 113 9.25 -9.55 -12.24
N GLU A 114 10.38 -9.81 -11.57
CA GLU A 114 11.70 -10.02 -12.16
C GLU A 114 11.78 -11.27 -13.05
N ASN A 115 10.93 -12.27 -12.79
CA ASN A 115 10.82 -13.48 -13.62
C ASN A 115 9.88 -13.26 -14.82
N GLY A 116 9.28 -12.07 -14.94
CA GLY A 116 8.33 -11.78 -16.01
C GLY A 116 7.04 -12.58 -15.90
N ALA A 117 6.68 -13.01 -14.69
CA ALA A 117 5.47 -13.77 -14.42
C ALA A 117 4.22 -13.01 -14.88
N LYS A 118 3.34 -13.68 -15.62
CA LYS A 118 2.09 -13.09 -16.15
C LYS A 118 0.99 -14.14 -16.25
N LYS A 119 -0.25 -13.67 -16.42
CA LYS A 119 -1.40 -14.54 -16.68
C LYS A 119 -1.16 -15.42 -17.92
N SER A 120 -1.46 -16.72 -17.81
CA SER A 120 -1.51 -17.66 -18.95
C SER A 120 -2.74 -17.42 -19.85
N ASP A 121 -2.79 -18.07 -21.02
CA ASP A 121 -3.96 -18.04 -21.90
C ASP A 121 -5.25 -18.51 -21.20
N ASP A 122 -6.39 -17.93 -21.56
CA ASP A 122 -7.71 -18.27 -21.00
C ASP A 122 -8.06 -19.76 -21.14
N LEU A 123 -7.56 -20.44 -22.18
CA LEU A 123 -7.72 -21.88 -22.35
C LEU A 123 -7.13 -22.66 -21.16
N CYS A 124 -6.00 -22.22 -20.59
CA CYS A 124 -5.37 -22.88 -19.45
C CYS A 124 -6.20 -22.82 -18.16
N TYR A 125 -6.99 -21.76 -17.99
CA TYR A 125 -7.95 -21.66 -16.88
C TYR A 125 -9.13 -22.61 -17.05
N LYS A 126 -9.61 -22.78 -18.29
CA LYS A 126 -10.74 -23.68 -18.61
C LYS A 126 -10.37 -25.16 -18.42
N ASP A 127 -9.15 -25.54 -18.78
CA ASP A 127 -8.67 -26.91 -18.62
C ASP A 127 -8.37 -27.26 -17.16
N SER A 128 -7.93 -26.27 -16.36
CA SER A 128 -7.56 -26.46 -14.94
C SER A 128 -8.77 -26.56 -14.00
N ASN A 129 -9.88 -25.86 -14.30
CA ASN A 129 -11.08 -25.85 -13.46
C ASN A 129 -11.88 -27.18 -13.46
N ASN A 130 -11.52 -28.14 -14.30
CA ASN A 130 -12.14 -29.47 -14.37
C ASN A 130 -11.34 -30.56 -13.63
N LEU A 131 -10.23 -30.22 -12.97
CA LEU A 131 -9.38 -31.19 -12.28
C LEU A 131 -9.02 -30.69 -10.87
N ILE A 132 -9.47 -31.41 -9.83
CA ILE A 132 -8.85 -31.31 -8.50
C ILE A 132 -7.42 -31.84 -8.64
N LYS A 133 -6.47 -30.97 -8.96
CA LYS A 133 -5.04 -31.29 -9.00
C LYS A 133 -4.30 -30.41 -8.01
N VAL A 134 -4.14 -30.98 -6.82
CA VAL A 134 -3.04 -30.69 -5.88
C VAL A 134 -1.71 -31.01 -6.57
N SER A 135 -1.21 -30.08 -7.37
CA SER A 135 0.12 -30.12 -7.99
C SER A 135 0.80 -28.78 -7.73
N SER A 136 2.07 -28.81 -7.35
CA SER A 136 2.92 -27.63 -7.13
C SER A 136 3.18 -26.81 -8.40
N ASP A 137 2.78 -27.32 -9.58
CA ASP A 137 2.87 -26.63 -10.88
C ASP A 137 1.50 -26.03 -11.25
N TRP A 138 1.20 -24.85 -10.71
CA TRP A 138 -0.01 -24.10 -11.06
C TRP A 138 0.17 -23.39 -12.40
N ARG A 139 -0.42 -23.96 -13.46
CA ARG A 139 -0.29 -23.51 -14.88
C ARG A 139 -0.99 -22.20 -15.23
N ALA A 140 -1.61 -21.51 -14.26
CA ALA A 140 -2.38 -20.30 -14.54
C ALA A 140 -1.51 -19.04 -14.70
N CYS A 141 -0.26 -19.12 -14.27
CA CYS A 141 0.75 -18.09 -14.46
C CYS A 141 1.94 -18.69 -15.20
N TYR A 142 2.37 -18.00 -16.25
CA TYR A 142 3.52 -18.41 -17.05
C TYR A 142 4.72 -17.53 -16.73
N ASP A 143 5.91 -18.12 -16.78
CA ASP A 143 7.20 -17.49 -16.51
C ASP A 143 7.98 -17.34 -17.83
N GLN A 144 8.53 -16.15 -18.10
CA GLN A 144 9.34 -15.90 -19.30
C GLN A 144 10.78 -16.37 -19.14
N ALA A 145 11.31 -16.51 -17.92
CA ALA A 145 12.69 -16.90 -17.67
C ALA A 145 12.97 -18.38 -18.00
N THR A 146 11.98 -19.25 -17.86
CA THR A 146 12.11 -20.70 -18.13
C THR A 146 11.92 -21.12 -19.59
N ILE A 147 11.51 -20.20 -20.48
CA ILE A 147 11.37 -20.44 -21.94
C ILE A 147 12.67 -20.92 -22.59
N SER A 148 13.84 -20.61 -22.02
CA SER A 148 15.12 -21.04 -22.60
C SER A 148 15.52 -22.48 -22.25
N ILE A 149 14.88 -23.15 -21.28
CA ILE A 149 15.43 -24.42 -20.72
C ILE A 149 14.57 -25.65 -21.04
N ARG A 150 13.29 -25.51 -21.44
CA ARG A 150 12.49 -26.68 -21.87
C ARG A 150 11.80 -26.44 -23.21
N HIS A 151 12.33 -27.10 -24.24
CA HIS A 151 11.65 -27.30 -25.52
C HIS A 151 10.38 -28.16 -25.32
N ILE A 152 9.34 -27.84 -26.12
CA ILE A 152 8.06 -28.55 -26.38
C ILE A 152 7.08 -28.47 -25.17
N THR A 153 5.90 -27.86 -25.25
CA THR A 153 4.79 -28.04 -26.21
C THR A 153 3.87 -26.82 -26.23
N THR A 154 3.28 -26.53 -27.38
CA THR A 154 1.99 -25.84 -27.48
C THR A 154 0.99 -26.41 -26.47
N GLY A 155 0.49 -25.57 -25.56
CA GLY A 155 -0.48 -25.97 -24.55
C GLY A 155 0.13 -25.98 -23.16
N CYS A 156 -0.67 -25.52 -22.21
CA CYS A 156 -0.43 -25.63 -20.77
C CYS A 156 0.28 -26.95 -20.40
#